data_AF-A0A850A0U2-F1
#
_entry.id   AF-A0A850A0U2-F1
#
_cell.length_a   1.000
_cell.length_b   1.000
_cell.length_c   1.000
_cell.angle_alpha   90.00
_cell.angle_beta   90.00
_cell.angle_gamma   90.00
#
_symmetry.space_group_name_H-M   'P 1'
#
loop_
_entity.id
_entity.type
_entity.pdbx_description
1 polymer ?
#
loop_
_entity_poly.entity_id
_entity_poly.type
_entity_poly.pdbx_seq_one_letter_code
_entity_poly.pdbx_strand_id
1 'polypeptide(L)'
;MKATRHPWLWLVVLASFLWLTACAGPAQEVSNPDPGFFLSLSRLVIDIDNEGLPSVGGVSADRLSQLTFGMVDLWWLRLDPAYVRWFTDVNLQHIEFVHREDGMLLYVNAAPLPTLTWDDDSLSAVQQVVSESGLFTPQVGQLIEMFIPFLQRLAVDVTVRFPLAAGAEVISLRDPTAQPEEIGAQVAETTPMLTMHLTLEYDAQGKVVVRPETAQALRALGVEVQQFALAPETIQGLVAANIQQMTVRKAGEGLFVLINDKPLPHITWNDENLANSAGLISQLFYTPEYAFTRQTVESVLPLLADMDGSVTLQLPEGGQ
;
A
#
# COMPACT_ATOMS: atom_id res chain seq x y z
N MET A 1 34.24 -20.25 27.22
CA MET A 1 32.87 -20.77 27.45
C MET A 1 32.34 -21.26 26.11
N LYS A 2 32.06 -22.56 25.96
CA LYS A 2 31.54 -23.14 24.70
C LYS A 2 30.01 -22.98 24.71
N ALA A 3 29.48 -22.25 23.73
CA ALA A 3 28.03 -22.13 23.52
C ALA A 3 27.48 -23.50 23.10
N THR A 4 26.73 -24.14 23.99
CA THR A 4 25.97 -25.35 23.67
C THR A 4 24.78 -24.94 22.81
N ARG A 5 24.92 -25.10 21.48
CA ARG A 5 23.78 -25.03 20.56
C ARG A 5 22.83 -26.15 20.91
N HIS A 6 21.64 -25.79 21.38
CA HIS A 6 20.59 -26.72 21.77
C HIS A 6 19.71 -27.03 20.54
N PRO A 7 19.94 -28.12 19.79
CA PRO A 7 19.19 -28.44 18.57
C PRO A 7 17.69 -28.64 18.80
N TRP A 8 17.28 -28.87 20.06
CA TRP A 8 15.88 -29.01 20.45
C TRP A 8 15.09 -27.69 20.36
N LEU A 9 15.74 -26.52 20.49
CA LEU A 9 15.10 -25.21 20.30
C LEU A 9 14.66 -25.01 18.85
N TRP A 10 15.45 -25.46 17.88
CA TRP A 10 15.07 -25.43 16.46
C TRP A 10 13.91 -26.37 16.13
N LEU A 11 13.84 -27.54 16.80
CA LEU A 11 12.73 -28.46 16.64
C LEU A 11 11.44 -27.91 17.23
N VAL A 12 11.50 -27.17 18.35
CA VAL A 12 10.33 -26.49 18.92
C VAL A 12 9.88 -25.34 18.03
N VAL A 13 10.79 -24.52 17.50
CA VAL A 13 10.45 -23.45 16.55
C VAL A 13 9.83 -24.03 15.28
N LEU A 14 10.42 -25.08 14.71
CA LEU A 14 9.90 -25.75 13.50
C LEU A 14 8.54 -26.42 13.75
N ALA A 15 8.36 -27.08 14.91
CA ALA A 15 7.10 -27.69 15.29
C ALA A 15 6.01 -26.63 15.54
N SER A 16 6.34 -25.50 16.16
CA SER A 16 5.42 -24.37 16.33
C SER A 16 5.04 -23.75 14.99
N PHE A 17 5.98 -23.64 14.05
CA PHE A 17 5.71 -23.18 12.68
C PHE A 17 4.79 -24.15 11.93
N LEU A 18 5.04 -25.47 12.03
CA LEU A 18 4.22 -26.52 11.43
C LEU A 18 2.80 -26.58 12.03
N TRP A 19 2.67 -26.32 13.33
CA TRP A 19 1.37 -26.25 14.01
C TRP A 19 0.56 -25.01 13.59
N LEU A 20 1.21 -23.87 13.38
CA LEU A 20 0.56 -22.67 12.83
C LEU A 20 0.07 -22.90 11.39
N THR A 21 0.78 -23.70 10.59
CA THR A 21 0.31 -24.09 9.24
C THR A 21 -0.76 -25.17 9.24
N ALA A 22 -0.93 -25.95 10.32
CA ALA A 22 -1.89 -27.06 10.36
C ALA A 22 -3.35 -26.61 10.54
N CYS A 23 -3.60 -25.38 10.98
CA CYS A 23 -4.93 -24.76 10.97
C CYS A 23 -5.18 -23.88 9.75
N ALA A 24 -4.23 -23.84 8.82
CA ALA A 24 -4.27 -22.97 7.68
C ALA A 24 -4.82 -23.75 6.48
N GLY A 25 -5.68 -23.11 5.68
CA GLY A 25 -6.35 -23.73 4.54
C GLY A 25 -5.38 -24.35 3.51
N PRO A 26 -5.89 -25.07 2.51
CA PRO A 26 -5.07 -25.73 1.50
C PRO A 26 -4.04 -24.76 0.89
N ALA A 27 -2.84 -25.27 0.64
CA ALA A 27 -1.75 -24.52 -0.01
C ALA A 27 -2.20 -23.99 -1.37
N GLN A 28 -1.82 -22.76 -1.72
CA GLN A 28 -2.19 -22.15 -3.00
C GLN A 28 -1.26 -22.65 -4.11
N GLU A 29 -1.83 -22.94 -5.29
CA GLU A 29 -1.05 -23.29 -6.48
C GLU A 29 -0.27 -22.07 -6.98
N VAL A 30 1.01 -22.29 -7.27
CA VAL A 30 1.94 -21.29 -7.80
C VAL A 30 1.98 -21.48 -9.32
N SER A 31 1.71 -20.41 -10.07
CA SER A 31 1.56 -20.49 -11.53
C SER A 31 2.86 -20.31 -12.34
N ASN A 32 4.05 -20.28 -11.71
CA ASN A 32 5.30 -20.00 -12.42
C ASN A 32 6.36 -21.13 -12.27
N PRO A 33 6.86 -21.74 -13.37
CA PRO A 33 7.80 -22.86 -13.35
C PRO A 33 9.27 -22.42 -13.37
N ASP A 34 9.61 -21.29 -12.75
CA ASP A 34 11.00 -20.86 -12.63
C ASP A 34 11.72 -21.72 -11.55
N PRO A 35 13.01 -22.09 -11.70
CA PRO A 35 13.68 -23.01 -10.79
C PRO A 35 14.04 -22.38 -9.43
N GLY A 36 13.49 -21.20 -9.12
CA GLY A 36 13.62 -20.51 -7.84
C GLY A 36 12.72 -21.12 -6.77
N PHE A 37 13.19 -21.12 -5.53
CA PHE A 37 12.36 -21.50 -4.39
C PHE A 37 11.26 -20.45 -4.19
N PHE A 38 10.00 -20.85 -4.42
CA PHE A 38 8.81 -20.05 -4.14
C PHE A 38 8.03 -20.67 -2.98
N LEU A 39 7.70 -19.87 -1.97
CA LEU A 39 6.92 -20.33 -0.82
C LEU A 39 5.51 -19.74 -0.87
N SER A 40 4.53 -20.59 -1.15
CA SER A 40 3.12 -20.25 -0.92
C SER A 40 2.75 -20.60 0.52
N LEU A 41 2.32 -19.59 1.28
CA LEU A 41 1.79 -19.76 2.62
C LEU A 41 0.27 -19.76 2.60
N SER A 42 -0.31 -20.56 3.49
CA SER A 42 -1.73 -20.49 3.76
C SER A 42 -2.11 -19.13 4.37
N ARG A 43 -3.36 -18.72 4.16
CA ARG A 43 -3.92 -17.46 4.68
C ARG A 43 -3.71 -17.31 6.18
N LEU A 44 -3.08 -16.21 6.58
CA LEU A 44 -2.96 -15.75 7.96
C LEU A 44 -4.18 -14.89 8.32
N VAL A 45 -4.96 -15.31 9.31
CA VAL A 45 -6.11 -14.54 9.80
C VAL A 45 -5.76 -13.90 11.14
N ILE A 46 -5.89 -12.59 11.20
CA ILE A 46 -5.65 -11.73 12.35
C ILE A 46 -6.99 -11.16 12.80
N ASP A 47 -7.39 -11.44 14.03
CA ASP A 47 -8.61 -10.94 14.65
C ASP A 47 -8.30 -9.76 15.56
N ILE A 48 -8.96 -8.63 15.33
CA ILE A 48 -8.91 -7.45 16.20
C ILE A 48 -10.16 -7.47 17.08
N ASP A 49 -9.97 -7.44 18.40
CA ASP A 49 -11.07 -7.33 19.36
C ASP A 49 -11.53 -5.88 19.57
N ASN A 50 -12.55 -5.68 20.42
CA ASN A 50 -13.13 -4.35 20.70
C ASN A 50 -12.13 -3.38 21.35
N GLU A 51 -11.11 -3.92 22.02
CA GLU A 51 -10.03 -3.19 22.67
C GLU A 51 -8.85 -2.90 21.72
N GLY A 52 -8.95 -3.35 20.47
CA GLY A 52 -7.93 -3.18 19.44
C GLY A 52 -6.74 -4.12 19.57
N LEU A 53 -6.87 -5.18 20.35
CA LEU A 53 -5.81 -6.17 20.53
C LEU A 53 -5.89 -7.25 19.44
N PRO A 54 -4.76 -7.57 18.79
CA PRO A 54 -4.73 -8.59 17.75
C PRO A 54 -4.60 -10.00 18.33
N SER A 55 -5.16 -10.97 17.62
CA SER A 55 -4.99 -12.40 17.88
C SER A 55 -4.89 -13.18 16.57
N VAL A 56 -4.22 -14.33 16.59
CA VAL A 56 -4.07 -15.23 15.43
C VAL A 56 -4.52 -16.62 15.84
N GLY A 57 -5.49 -17.20 15.12
CA GLY A 57 -6.03 -18.52 15.45
C GLY A 57 -6.60 -18.61 16.88
N GLY A 58 -7.16 -17.50 17.38
CA GLY A 58 -7.67 -17.39 18.76
C GLY A 58 -6.59 -17.24 19.84
N VAL A 59 -5.31 -17.13 19.47
CA VAL A 59 -4.20 -16.85 20.40
C VAL A 59 -3.92 -15.35 20.40
N SER A 60 -4.13 -14.68 21.54
CA SER A 60 -3.84 -13.24 21.68
C SER A 60 -2.36 -12.91 21.50
N ALA A 61 -2.05 -11.67 21.11
CA ALA A 61 -0.70 -11.15 20.99
C ALA A 61 0.17 -11.44 22.22
N ASP A 62 -0.37 -11.19 23.42
CA ASP A 62 0.33 -11.46 24.69
C ASP A 62 0.70 -12.93 24.85
N ARG A 63 -0.26 -13.81 24.56
CA ARG A 63 -0.05 -15.24 24.67
C ARG A 63 0.93 -15.74 23.61
N LEU A 64 0.84 -15.22 22.39
CA LEU A 64 1.76 -15.57 21.30
C LEU A 64 3.20 -15.13 21.62
N SER A 65 3.37 -13.91 22.13
CA SER A 65 4.67 -13.41 22.60
C SER A 65 5.23 -14.29 23.72
N GLN A 66 4.41 -14.67 24.71
CA GLN A 66 4.83 -15.59 25.77
C GLN A 66 5.23 -16.97 25.24
N LEU A 67 4.45 -17.55 24.32
CA LEU A 67 4.71 -18.88 23.75
C LEU A 67 5.95 -18.89 22.84
N THR A 68 6.26 -17.77 22.20
CA THR A 68 7.42 -17.60 21.32
C THR A 68 8.62 -16.99 22.05
N PHE A 69 8.57 -16.85 23.38
CA PHE A 69 9.62 -16.23 24.19
C PHE A 69 10.00 -14.82 23.69
N GLY A 70 9.02 -14.06 23.21
CA GLY A 70 9.16 -12.71 22.67
C GLY A 70 9.67 -12.65 21.23
N MET A 71 9.82 -13.78 20.53
CA MET A 71 10.28 -13.79 19.13
C MET A 71 9.21 -13.28 18.16
N VAL A 72 7.93 -13.53 18.46
CA VAL A 72 6.81 -13.00 17.67
C VAL A 72 6.02 -12.05 18.56
N ASP A 73 6.05 -10.78 18.19
CA ASP A 73 5.27 -9.73 18.82
C ASP A 73 4.28 -9.17 17.79
N LEU A 74 3.00 -9.10 18.15
CA LEU A 74 1.93 -8.51 17.35
C LEU A 74 1.48 -7.15 17.90
N TRP A 75 2.12 -6.61 18.95
CA TRP A 75 1.75 -5.33 19.54
C TRP A 75 1.84 -4.16 18.57
N TRP A 76 2.67 -4.27 17.53
CA TRP A 76 2.75 -3.30 16.42
C TRP A 76 1.48 -3.25 15.55
N LEU A 77 0.63 -4.29 15.62
CA LEU A 77 -0.68 -4.34 14.95
C LEU A 77 -1.84 -3.86 15.82
N ARG A 78 -1.57 -3.44 17.07
CA ARG A 78 -2.61 -2.91 17.94
C ARG A 78 -3.24 -1.67 17.31
N LEU A 79 -4.56 -1.64 17.31
CA LEU A 79 -5.33 -0.47 16.86
C LEU A 79 -5.88 0.31 18.05
N ASP A 80 -6.02 1.63 17.88
CA ASP A 80 -6.73 2.45 18.86
C ASP A 80 -8.21 2.01 18.91
N PRO A 81 -8.82 1.82 20.09
CA PRO A 81 -10.24 1.48 20.21
C PRO A 81 -11.19 2.46 19.51
N ALA A 82 -10.78 3.70 19.28
CA ALA A 82 -11.53 4.65 18.44
C ALA A 82 -11.61 4.19 16.97
N TYR A 83 -10.52 3.68 16.40
CA TYR A 83 -10.54 3.14 15.04
C TYR A 83 -11.35 1.86 14.95
N VAL A 84 -11.22 0.96 15.93
CA VAL A 84 -12.02 -0.27 15.98
C VAL A 84 -13.52 0.06 15.99
N ARG A 85 -13.95 0.95 16.88
CA ARG A 85 -15.34 1.40 16.93
C ARG A 85 -15.78 2.03 15.63
N TRP A 86 -14.97 2.90 15.03
CA TRP A 86 -15.30 3.50 13.74
C TRP A 86 -15.45 2.46 12.63
N PHE A 87 -14.55 1.48 12.52
CA PHE A 87 -14.64 0.38 11.56
C PHE A 87 -15.88 -0.50 11.80
N THR A 88 -16.18 -0.82 13.06
CA THR A 88 -17.40 -1.56 13.42
C THR A 88 -18.66 -0.76 13.10
N ASP A 89 -18.71 0.54 13.41
CA ASP A 89 -19.87 1.40 13.16
C ASP A 89 -20.20 1.52 11.68
N VAL A 90 -19.18 1.57 10.82
CA VAL A 90 -19.36 1.59 9.36
C VAL A 90 -19.50 0.19 8.76
N ASN A 91 -19.53 -0.88 9.56
CA ASN A 91 -19.61 -2.27 9.12
C ASN A 91 -18.45 -2.70 8.20
N LEU A 92 -17.23 -2.23 8.48
CA LEU A 92 -16.01 -2.78 7.90
C LEU A 92 -15.64 -4.03 8.72
N GLN A 93 -15.79 -5.21 8.12
CA GLN A 93 -15.63 -6.50 8.80
C GLN A 93 -14.28 -7.13 8.55
N HIS A 94 -13.70 -6.96 7.35
CA HIS A 94 -12.36 -7.46 7.07
C HIS A 94 -11.65 -6.74 5.94
N ILE A 95 -10.32 -6.74 6.03
CA ILE A 95 -9.39 -6.31 4.99
C ILE A 95 -8.52 -7.52 4.64
N GLU A 96 -8.41 -7.86 3.35
CA GLU A 96 -7.54 -8.92 2.86
C GLU A 96 -6.43 -8.33 2.01
N PHE A 97 -5.18 -8.64 2.37
CA PHE A 97 -3.99 -8.39 1.57
C PHE A 97 -3.57 -9.70 0.92
N VAL A 98 -3.53 -9.73 -0.41
CA VAL A 98 -3.20 -10.92 -1.18
C VAL A 98 -1.91 -10.60 -1.92
N HIS A 99 -0.80 -11.05 -1.36
CA HIS A 99 0.53 -10.74 -1.88
C HIS A 99 1.01 -11.83 -2.86
N ARG A 100 1.52 -11.39 -4.01
CA ARG A 100 2.06 -12.20 -5.11
C ARG A 100 3.44 -11.65 -5.51
N GLU A 101 4.09 -12.31 -6.46
CA GLU A 101 5.46 -11.95 -6.87
C GLU A 101 5.57 -10.54 -7.48
N ASP A 102 4.49 -10.10 -8.12
CA ASP A 102 4.37 -8.89 -8.93
C ASP A 102 3.44 -7.83 -8.31
N GLY A 103 2.88 -8.10 -7.14
CA GLY A 103 2.01 -7.12 -6.49
C GLY A 103 1.26 -7.60 -5.25
N MET A 104 0.41 -6.71 -4.76
CA MET A 104 -0.49 -6.92 -3.64
C MET A 104 -1.89 -6.47 -4.02
N LEU A 105 -2.82 -7.43 -4.11
CA LEU A 105 -4.23 -7.12 -4.21
C LEU A 105 -4.78 -6.80 -2.82
N LEU A 106 -5.72 -5.86 -2.80
CA LEU A 106 -6.39 -5.44 -1.58
C LEU A 106 -7.90 -5.70 -1.74
N TYR A 107 -8.50 -6.31 -0.72
CA TYR A 107 -9.95 -6.47 -0.64
C TYR A 107 -10.45 -5.88 0.66
N VAL A 108 -11.64 -5.27 0.61
CA VAL A 108 -12.37 -4.86 1.81
C VAL A 108 -13.76 -5.44 1.74
N ASN A 109 -14.16 -6.19 2.76
CA ASN A 109 -15.44 -6.91 2.77
C ASN A 109 -15.65 -7.74 1.49
N ALA A 110 -14.59 -8.43 1.04
CA ALA A 110 -14.51 -9.23 -0.18
C ALA A 110 -14.64 -8.47 -1.52
N ALA A 111 -14.80 -7.14 -1.49
CA ALA A 111 -14.77 -6.31 -2.69
C ALA A 111 -13.32 -5.94 -3.06
N PRO A 112 -12.86 -6.17 -4.31
CA PRO A 112 -11.50 -5.84 -4.73
C PRO A 112 -11.31 -4.32 -4.85
N LEU A 113 -10.14 -3.84 -4.44
CA LEU A 113 -9.67 -2.46 -4.53
C LEU A 113 -8.48 -2.35 -5.49
N PRO A 114 -8.05 -1.13 -5.85
CA PRO A 114 -6.86 -0.93 -6.66
C PRO A 114 -5.66 -1.68 -6.11
N THR A 115 -4.90 -2.26 -7.03
CA THR A 115 -3.79 -3.17 -6.75
C THR A 115 -2.48 -2.39 -6.72
N LEU A 116 -1.60 -2.73 -5.77
CA LEU A 116 -0.22 -2.25 -5.78
C LEU A 116 0.61 -3.22 -6.61
N THR A 117 1.22 -2.74 -7.69
CA THR A 117 2.01 -3.53 -8.63
C THR A 117 3.48 -3.12 -8.58
N TRP A 118 4.38 -4.08 -8.73
CA TRP A 118 5.82 -3.85 -8.79
C TRP A 118 6.52 -4.86 -9.70
N ASP A 119 7.75 -4.54 -10.05
CA ASP A 119 8.70 -5.33 -10.83
C ASP A 119 10.13 -5.19 -10.25
N ASP A 120 11.11 -5.87 -10.85
CA ASP A 120 12.51 -5.82 -10.41
C ASP A 120 13.06 -4.38 -10.38
N ASP A 121 12.75 -3.60 -11.42
CA ASP A 121 13.24 -2.24 -11.61
C ASP A 121 12.68 -1.30 -10.54
N SER A 122 11.38 -1.40 -10.26
CA SER A 122 10.70 -0.57 -9.28
C SER A 122 11.04 -0.93 -7.84
N LEU A 123 11.22 -2.21 -7.50
CA LEU A 123 11.72 -2.60 -6.18
C LEU A 123 13.18 -2.15 -5.97
N SER A 124 14.00 -2.25 -7.02
CA SER A 124 15.37 -1.71 -7.00
C SER A 124 15.39 -0.20 -6.82
N ALA A 125 14.46 0.52 -7.46
CA ALA A 125 14.29 1.95 -7.27
C ALA A 125 13.89 2.29 -5.82
N VAL A 126 12.97 1.54 -5.21
CA VAL A 126 12.63 1.73 -3.78
C VAL A 126 13.84 1.52 -2.89
N GLN A 127 14.63 0.46 -3.10
CA GLN A 127 15.83 0.22 -2.31
C GLN A 127 16.82 1.38 -2.42
N GLN A 128 17.00 1.93 -3.62
CA GLN A 128 17.84 3.10 -3.81
C GLN A 128 17.28 4.32 -3.06
N VAL A 129 15.99 4.60 -3.20
CA VAL A 129 15.36 5.72 -2.50
C VAL A 129 15.48 5.52 -0.99
N VAL A 130 15.21 4.35 -0.44
CA VAL A 130 15.33 4.10 1.01
C VAL A 130 16.76 4.35 1.52
N SER A 131 17.76 3.85 0.79
CA SER A 131 19.17 3.95 1.21
C SER A 131 19.79 5.33 1.00
N GLU A 132 19.37 6.06 -0.03
CA GLU A 132 19.97 7.35 -0.41
C GLU A 132 19.17 8.55 0.09
N SER A 133 17.85 8.41 0.30
CA SER A 133 16.99 9.59 0.46
C SER A 133 16.82 10.08 1.90
N GLY A 134 16.93 9.19 2.89
CA GLY A 134 16.53 9.54 4.26
C GLY A 134 15.08 10.03 4.39
N LEU A 135 14.23 9.85 3.37
CA LEU A 135 12.82 10.28 3.37
C LEU A 135 11.96 9.44 4.31
N PHE A 136 12.37 8.19 4.52
CA PHE A 136 11.69 7.30 5.43
C PHE A 136 12.28 7.45 6.83
N THR A 137 11.43 7.33 7.85
CA THR A 137 11.93 7.19 9.22
C THR A 137 12.85 5.97 9.29
N PRO A 138 13.88 5.96 10.15
CA PRO A 138 14.80 4.82 10.25
C PRO A 138 14.08 3.48 10.45
N GLN A 139 12.95 3.49 11.16
CA GLN A 139 12.12 2.31 11.37
C GLN A 139 11.48 1.82 10.06
N VAL A 140 10.90 2.72 9.26
CA VAL A 140 10.28 2.36 7.98
C VAL A 140 11.34 1.90 6.98
N GLY A 141 12.49 2.57 6.91
CA GLY A 141 13.60 2.16 6.05
C GLY A 141 14.10 0.74 6.37
N GLN A 142 14.30 0.42 7.66
CA GLN A 142 14.69 -0.92 8.11
C GLN A 142 13.65 -1.99 7.76
N LEU A 143 12.36 -1.68 7.89
CA LEU A 143 11.30 -2.61 7.49
C LEU A 143 11.34 -2.85 5.98
N ILE A 144 11.45 -1.81 5.17
CA ILE A 144 11.51 -1.96 3.71
C ILE A 144 12.73 -2.79 3.30
N GLU A 145 13.92 -2.49 3.82
CA GLU A 145 15.14 -3.27 3.56
C GLU A 145 15.00 -4.74 3.99
N MET A 146 14.31 -4.99 5.10
CA MET A 146 14.03 -6.34 5.59
C MET A 146 13.06 -7.08 4.68
N PHE A 147 12.00 -6.43 4.18
CA PHE A 147 10.92 -7.10 3.45
C PHE A 147 11.16 -7.24 1.95
N ILE A 148 11.85 -6.29 1.29
CA ILE A 148 12.10 -6.31 -0.16
C ILE A 148 12.60 -7.69 -0.66
N PRO A 149 13.61 -8.34 -0.04
CA PRO A 149 14.12 -9.62 -0.52
C PRO A 149 13.09 -10.77 -0.50
N PHE A 150 12.00 -10.61 0.24
CA PHE A 150 10.94 -11.62 0.38
C PHE A 150 9.75 -11.36 -0.55
N LEU A 151 9.54 -10.13 -1.03
CA LEU A 151 8.37 -9.76 -1.84
C LEU A 151 8.25 -10.61 -3.11
N GLN A 152 9.36 -11.01 -3.72
CA GLN A 152 9.32 -11.80 -4.96
C GLN A 152 9.32 -13.32 -4.73
N ARG A 153 9.43 -13.78 -3.48
CA ARG A 153 9.64 -15.21 -3.16
C ARG A 153 8.57 -15.80 -2.27
N LEU A 154 7.67 -14.95 -1.77
CA LEU A 154 6.66 -15.31 -0.79
C LEU A 154 5.28 -14.93 -1.33
N ALA A 155 4.39 -15.88 -1.51
CA ALA A 155 2.97 -15.59 -1.58
C ALA A 155 2.38 -15.74 -0.19
N VAL A 156 1.75 -14.68 0.31
CA VAL A 156 1.06 -14.70 1.61
C VAL A 156 -0.26 -13.94 1.49
N ASP A 157 -1.32 -14.57 2.00
CA ASP A 157 -2.61 -13.91 2.16
C ASP A 157 -2.75 -13.54 3.64
N VAL A 158 -2.96 -12.25 3.93
CA VAL A 158 -3.20 -11.76 5.29
C VAL A 158 -4.59 -11.17 5.36
N THR A 159 -5.42 -11.66 6.27
CA THR A 159 -6.76 -11.13 6.53
C THR A 159 -6.79 -10.51 7.91
N VAL A 160 -7.18 -9.24 8.01
CA VAL A 160 -7.47 -8.57 9.28
C VAL A 160 -8.99 -8.50 9.43
N ARG A 161 -9.53 -9.04 10.52
CA ARG A 161 -10.97 -9.05 10.83
C ARG A 161 -11.26 -8.11 12.00
N PHE A 162 -12.39 -7.42 11.90
CA PHE A 162 -12.88 -6.47 12.89
C PHE A 162 -14.17 -6.96 13.54
N PRO A 163 -14.56 -6.42 14.71
CA PRO A 163 -15.82 -6.76 15.35
C PRO A 163 -17.03 -6.41 14.45
N LEU A 164 -18.00 -7.31 14.45
CA LEU A 164 -19.24 -7.17 13.67
C LEU A 164 -20.13 -6.05 14.23
N ALA A 165 -20.67 -5.22 13.34
CA ALA A 165 -21.64 -4.21 13.71
C ALA A 165 -22.94 -4.83 14.28
N ALA A 166 -23.60 -4.13 15.21
CA ALA A 166 -24.84 -4.63 15.79
C ALA A 166 -25.92 -4.82 14.71
N GLY A 167 -26.41 -6.05 14.56
CA GLY A 167 -27.45 -6.40 13.58
C GLY A 167 -26.95 -6.54 12.14
N ALA A 168 -25.65 -6.41 11.87
CA ALA A 168 -25.09 -6.72 10.56
C ALA A 168 -24.98 -8.23 10.33
N GLU A 169 -25.15 -8.64 9.08
CA GLU A 169 -24.84 -10.01 8.65
C GLU A 169 -23.34 -10.17 8.40
N VAL A 170 -22.82 -11.36 8.66
CA VAL A 170 -21.40 -11.67 8.42
C VAL A 170 -21.14 -11.70 6.91
N ILE A 171 -20.19 -10.89 6.47
CA ILE A 171 -19.67 -10.90 5.11
C ILE A 171 -18.62 -12.01 5.03
N SER A 172 -18.78 -12.89 4.05
CA SER A 172 -17.86 -14.03 3.87
C SER A 172 -16.53 -13.56 3.31
N LEU A 173 -15.44 -14.12 3.82
CA LEU A 173 -14.10 -13.94 3.24
C LEU A 173 -14.07 -14.50 1.81
N ARG A 174 -13.17 -13.97 0.98
CA ARG A 174 -12.87 -14.58 -0.33
C ARG A 174 -12.44 -16.04 -0.15
N ASP A 175 -12.76 -16.90 -1.11
CA ASP A 175 -12.16 -18.23 -1.19
C ASP A 175 -10.64 -18.10 -1.46
N PRO A 176 -9.74 -18.52 -0.54
CA PRO A 176 -8.30 -18.40 -0.73
C PRO A 176 -7.77 -19.27 -1.88
N THR A 177 -8.53 -20.27 -2.33
CA THR A 177 -8.16 -21.16 -3.43
C THR A 177 -8.62 -20.66 -4.79
N ALA A 178 -9.59 -19.73 -4.81
CA ALA A 178 -9.95 -19.05 -6.04
C ALA A 178 -8.77 -18.23 -6.55
N GLN A 179 -8.54 -18.30 -7.86
CA GLN A 179 -7.55 -17.47 -8.53
C GLN A 179 -7.90 -15.99 -8.26
N PRO A 180 -6.99 -15.20 -7.68
CA PRO A 180 -7.22 -13.77 -7.52
C PRO A 180 -7.41 -13.10 -8.88
N GLU A 181 -7.97 -11.88 -8.89
CA GLU A 181 -7.87 -10.99 -10.05
C GLU A 181 -6.41 -10.92 -10.53
N GLU A 182 -6.20 -10.78 -11.84
CA GLU A 182 -4.86 -10.61 -12.38
C GLU A 182 -4.29 -9.26 -11.93
N ILE A 183 -3.06 -9.29 -11.40
CA ILE A 183 -2.33 -8.08 -11.03
C ILE A 183 -1.92 -7.36 -12.31
N GLY A 184 -2.16 -6.05 -12.37
CA GLY A 184 -1.80 -5.25 -13.53
C GLY A 184 -2.75 -5.45 -14.70
N ALA A 185 -4.07 -5.43 -14.43
CA ALA A 185 -5.12 -5.31 -15.44
C ALA A 185 -4.59 -4.49 -16.62
N GLN A 186 -4.61 -5.13 -17.80
CA GLN A 186 -4.00 -4.60 -19.02
C GLN A 186 -4.38 -3.13 -19.13
N VAL A 187 -3.38 -2.24 -19.11
CA VAL A 187 -3.60 -0.82 -19.43
C VAL A 187 -4.26 -0.83 -20.81
N ALA A 188 -5.59 -0.75 -20.83
CA ALA A 188 -6.31 -0.72 -22.07
C ALA A 188 -5.75 0.49 -22.81
N GLU A 189 -5.33 0.30 -24.06
CA GLU A 189 -4.93 1.42 -24.91
C GLU A 189 -6.20 2.21 -25.30
N THR A 190 -6.88 2.76 -24.30
CA THR A 190 -7.92 3.75 -24.48
C THR A 190 -7.21 5.04 -24.81
N THR A 191 -7.51 5.60 -26.00
CA THR A 191 -7.01 6.92 -26.34
C THR A 191 -7.60 7.92 -25.34
N PRO A 192 -6.78 8.60 -24.53
CA PRO A 192 -7.29 9.50 -23.51
C PRO A 192 -8.01 10.67 -24.17
N MET A 193 -9.12 11.11 -23.59
CA MET A 193 -9.85 12.29 -24.07
C MET A 193 -9.08 13.58 -23.78
N LEU A 194 -8.20 13.55 -22.77
CA LEU A 194 -7.39 14.67 -22.34
C LEU A 194 -6.01 14.17 -21.90
N THR A 195 -4.96 14.82 -22.39
CA THR A 195 -3.59 14.61 -21.92
C THR A 195 -3.05 15.91 -21.33
N MET A 196 -2.59 15.88 -20.08
CA MET A 196 -2.04 17.05 -19.39
C MET A 196 -0.60 16.79 -18.91
N HIS A 197 0.31 17.73 -19.20
CA HIS A 197 1.67 17.69 -18.64
C HIS A 197 1.97 18.99 -17.90
N LEU A 198 2.14 18.88 -16.58
CA LEU A 198 2.45 19.99 -15.69
C LEU A 198 3.87 19.82 -15.15
N THR A 199 4.73 20.82 -15.34
CA THR A 199 6.05 20.89 -14.70
C THR A 199 6.06 22.03 -13.70
N LEU A 200 6.41 21.73 -12.46
CA LEU A 200 6.56 22.65 -11.34
C LEU A 200 8.05 22.73 -10.99
N GLU A 201 8.69 23.86 -11.25
CA GLU A 201 10.10 24.08 -10.92
C GLU A 201 10.20 24.74 -9.54
N TYR A 202 11.06 24.24 -8.66
CA TYR A 202 11.23 24.79 -7.31
C TYR A 202 12.60 25.44 -7.17
N ASP A 203 12.64 26.56 -6.46
CA ASP A 203 13.89 27.12 -5.95
C ASP A 203 14.24 26.55 -4.55
N ALA A 204 15.42 26.92 -4.05
CA ALA A 204 15.90 26.48 -2.73
C ALA A 204 15.04 26.98 -1.55
N GLN A 205 14.14 27.93 -1.78
CA GLN A 205 13.19 28.44 -0.80
C GLN A 205 11.82 27.76 -0.92
N GLY A 206 11.67 26.77 -1.80
CA GLY A 206 10.43 26.05 -2.03
C GLY A 206 9.37 26.86 -2.77
N LYS A 207 9.76 28.01 -3.35
CA LYS A 207 8.87 28.75 -4.22
C LYS A 207 8.80 28.05 -5.57
N VAL A 208 7.59 27.83 -6.01
CA VAL A 208 7.30 27.24 -7.32
C VAL A 208 7.33 28.31 -8.42
N VAL A 209 8.00 27.98 -9.51
CA VAL A 209 8.07 28.68 -10.77
C VAL A 209 7.46 27.76 -11.82
N VAL A 210 6.54 28.30 -12.61
CA VAL A 210 5.95 27.59 -13.75
C VAL A 210 6.03 28.50 -14.97
N ARG A 211 5.95 27.90 -16.15
CA ARG A 211 5.88 28.66 -17.40
C ARG A 211 4.63 29.56 -17.42
N PRO A 212 4.69 30.75 -18.05
CA PRO A 212 3.56 31.70 -18.05
C PRO A 212 2.24 31.11 -18.54
N GLU A 213 2.28 30.25 -19.56
CA GLU A 213 1.12 29.54 -20.11
C GLU A 213 0.49 28.59 -19.09
N THR A 214 1.32 27.85 -18.33
CA THR A 214 0.88 26.98 -17.25
C THR A 214 0.23 27.78 -16.13
N ALA A 215 0.85 28.90 -15.73
CA ALA A 215 0.27 29.78 -14.71
C ALA A 215 -1.09 30.35 -15.15
N GLN A 216 -1.24 30.68 -16.44
CA GLN A 216 -2.50 31.18 -17.00
C GLN A 216 -3.57 30.08 -17.02
N ALA A 217 -3.23 28.86 -17.42
CA ALA A 217 -4.13 27.72 -17.42
C ALA A 217 -4.62 27.39 -16.00
N LEU A 218 -3.71 27.32 -15.01
CA LEU A 218 -4.06 27.10 -13.62
C LEU A 218 -4.97 28.21 -13.07
N ARG A 219 -4.68 29.48 -13.37
CA ARG A 219 -5.54 30.60 -12.97
C ARG A 219 -6.93 30.55 -13.61
N ALA A 220 -7.04 30.09 -14.86
CA ALA A 220 -8.34 29.88 -15.50
C ALA A 220 -9.17 28.76 -14.82
N LEU A 221 -8.49 27.80 -14.18
CA LEU A 221 -9.10 26.77 -13.35
C LEU A 221 -9.32 27.22 -11.88
N GLY A 222 -9.02 28.47 -11.55
CA GLY A 222 -9.13 28.99 -10.18
C GLY A 222 -8.03 28.51 -9.23
N VAL A 223 -6.93 27.96 -9.77
CA VAL A 223 -5.79 27.46 -9.01
C VAL A 223 -4.66 28.49 -9.03
N GLU A 224 -4.25 28.95 -7.86
CA GLU A 224 -3.09 29.84 -7.72
C GLU A 224 -1.81 29.02 -7.59
N VAL A 225 -0.79 29.35 -8.38
CA VAL A 225 0.48 28.59 -8.43
C VAL A 225 1.12 28.48 -7.05
N GLN A 226 1.00 29.52 -6.22
CA GLN A 226 1.59 29.60 -4.89
C GLN A 226 1.03 28.56 -3.91
N GLN A 227 -0.12 27.95 -4.22
CA GLN A 227 -0.68 26.84 -3.45
C GLN A 227 0.21 25.58 -3.53
N PHE A 228 1.09 25.48 -4.53
CA PHE A 228 2.04 24.39 -4.69
C PHE A 228 3.40 24.66 -4.03
N ALA A 229 3.60 25.79 -3.33
CA ALA A 229 4.87 26.04 -2.66
C ALA A 229 5.17 24.96 -1.61
N LEU A 230 6.43 24.52 -1.55
CA LEU A 230 6.90 23.54 -0.58
C LEU A 230 7.66 24.24 0.55
N ALA A 231 7.73 23.62 1.72
CA ALA A 231 8.58 24.12 2.80
C ALA A 231 10.06 24.03 2.40
N PRO A 232 10.91 25.02 2.73
CA PRO A 232 12.34 24.97 2.44
C PRO A 232 13.02 23.70 2.99
N GLU A 233 12.59 23.22 4.16
CA GLU A 233 13.12 22.01 4.78
C GLU A 233 12.77 20.75 3.95
N THR A 234 11.61 20.74 3.29
CA THR A 234 11.22 19.68 2.36
C THR A 234 12.13 19.69 1.12
N ILE A 235 12.39 20.86 0.54
CA ILE A 235 13.32 20.98 -0.60
C ILE A 235 14.72 20.51 -0.19
N GLN A 236 15.22 20.97 0.96
CA GLN A 236 16.53 20.56 1.47
C GLN A 236 16.61 19.05 1.70
N GLY A 237 15.56 18.44 2.27
CA GLY A 237 15.48 17.00 2.46
C GLY A 237 15.53 16.25 1.12
N LEU A 238 14.75 16.67 0.13
CA LEU A 238 14.72 16.06 -1.20
C LEU A 238 16.05 16.25 -1.97
N VAL A 239 16.68 17.41 -1.86
CA VAL A 239 17.99 17.64 -2.49
C VAL A 239 19.10 16.84 -1.79
N ALA A 240 19.10 16.79 -0.45
CA ALA A 240 20.03 15.97 0.33
C ALA A 240 19.86 14.48 0.04
N ALA A 241 18.64 14.08 -0.30
CA ALA A 241 18.27 12.76 -0.79
C ALA A 241 18.74 12.43 -2.21
N ASN A 242 19.45 13.36 -2.87
CA ASN A 242 19.81 13.29 -4.29
C ASN A 242 18.59 13.14 -5.22
N ILE A 243 17.44 13.68 -4.83
CA ILE A 243 16.24 13.74 -5.66
C ILE A 243 16.26 15.05 -6.43
N GLN A 244 16.27 14.95 -7.76
CA GLN A 244 16.25 16.08 -8.68
C GLN A 244 14.88 16.23 -9.34
N GLN A 245 14.18 15.11 -9.52
CA GLN A 245 12.90 15.06 -10.18
C GLN A 245 11.98 14.05 -9.49
N MET A 246 10.73 14.44 -9.28
CA MET A 246 9.65 13.52 -8.93
C MET A 246 8.52 13.68 -9.94
N THR A 247 8.02 12.58 -10.49
CA THR A 247 6.88 12.62 -11.42
C THR A 247 5.77 11.74 -10.91
N VAL A 248 4.57 12.30 -10.77
CA VAL A 248 3.33 11.54 -10.60
C VAL A 248 2.65 11.52 -11.95
N ARG A 249 2.43 10.33 -12.51
CA ARG A 249 1.84 10.14 -13.83
C ARG A 249 0.64 9.22 -13.72
N LYS A 250 -0.52 9.68 -14.18
CA LYS A 250 -1.66 8.85 -14.50
C LYS A 250 -1.54 8.47 -15.98
N ALA A 251 -1.51 7.18 -16.30
CA ALA A 251 -1.57 6.69 -17.67
C ALA A 251 -2.48 5.46 -17.74
N GLY A 252 -3.49 5.48 -18.61
CA GLY A 252 -4.52 4.45 -18.70
C GLY A 252 -5.09 4.10 -17.33
N GLU A 253 -5.13 2.84 -16.93
CA GLU A 253 -5.69 2.42 -15.64
C GLU A 253 -4.66 2.35 -14.49
N GLY A 254 -3.61 3.20 -14.55
CA GLY A 254 -2.55 3.21 -13.55
C GLY A 254 -2.08 4.59 -13.08
N LEU A 255 -1.58 4.64 -11.84
CA LEU A 255 -0.91 5.77 -11.22
C LEU A 255 0.53 5.40 -10.89
N PHE A 256 1.45 6.03 -11.59
CA PHE A 256 2.89 5.80 -11.51
C PHE A 256 3.55 6.96 -10.75
N VAL A 257 4.45 6.61 -9.83
CA VAL A 257 5.36 7.57 -9.21
C VAL A 257 6.76 7.27 -9.71
N LEU A 258 7.49 8.28 -10.15
CA LEU A 258 8.87 8.17 -10.57
C LEU A 258 9.73 9.11 -9.74
N ILE A 259 10.91 8.65 -9.35
CA ILE A 259 11.95 9.46 -8.70
C ILE A 259 13.20 9.37 -9.56
N ASN A 260 13.71 10.52 -10.04
CA ASN A 260 14.84 10.59 -10.98
C ASN A 260 14.64 9.64 -12.18
N ASP A 261 13.44 9.66 -12.76
CA ASP A 261 12.99 8.81 -13.87
C ASP A 261 12.95 7.30 -13.62
N LYS A 262 13.20 6.87 -12.38
CA LYS A 262 13.03 5.46 -11.98
C LYS A 262 11.61 5.24 -11.46
N PRO A 263 10.85 4.28 -12.02
CA PRO A 263 9.51 3.99 -11.54
C PRO A 263 9.58 3.38 -10.14
N LEU A 264 8.65 3.76 -9.27
CA LEU A 264 8.36 3.08 -8.02
C LEU A 264 7.20 2.09 -8.24
N PRO A 265 6.90 1.21 -7.25
CA PRO A 265 5.65 0.47 -7.23
C PRO A 265 4.47 1.40 -7.49
N HIS A 266 3.57 0.95 -8.34
CA HIS A 266 2.50 1.77 -8.90
C HIS A 266 1.14 1.16 -8.59
N ILE A 267 0.09 1.97 -8.66
CA ILE A 267 -1.27 1.52 -8.40
C ILE A 267 -1.94 1.25 -9.74
N THR A 268 -2.60 0.11 -9.89
CA THR A 268 -3.44 -0.24 -11.04
C THR A 268 -4.87 -0.48 -10.58
N TRP A 269 -5.84 -0.26 -11.48
CA TRP A 269 -7.26 -0.46 -11.19
C TRP A 269 -8.01 -0.87 -12.45
N ASN A 270 -9.24 -1.33 -12.30
CA ASN A 270 -10.26 -1.35 -13.33
C ASN A 270 -11.51 -0.58 -12.84
N ASP A 271 -12.56 -0.52 -13.66
CA ASP A 271 -13.82 0.15 -13.31
C ASP A 271 -14.45 -0.38 -12.01
N GLU A 272 -14.41 -1.69 -11.79
CA GLU A 272 -14.95 -2.32 -10.57
C GLU A 272 -14.13 -1.91 -9.33
N ASN A 273 -12.80 -1.96 -9.41
CA ASN A 273 -11.91 -1.57 -8.32
C ASN A 273 -12.13 -0.10 -7.93
N LEU A 274 -12.29 0.79 -8.91
CA LEU A 274 -12.59 2.20 -8.67
C LEU A 274 -13.97 2.38 -8.03
N ALA A 275 -15.01 1.72 -8.56
CA ALA A 275 -16.36 1.78 -7.97
C ALA A 275 -16.36 1.31 -6.51
N ASN A 276 -15.68 0.21 -6.21
CA ASN A 276 -15.51 -0.31 -4.85
C ASN A 276 -14.77 0.68 -3.94
N SER A 277 -13.74 1.35 -4.46
CA SER A 277 -13.01 2.40 -3.73
C SER A 277 -13.89 3.59 -3.39
N ALA A 278 -14.71 4.07 -4.34
CA ALA A 278 -15.69 5.14 -4.09
C ALA A 278 -16.71 4.74 -3.02
N GLY A 279 -17.20 3.49 -3.07
CA GLY A 279 -18.09 2.92 -2.07
C GLY A 279 -17.45 2.88 -0.68
N LEU A 280 -16.22 2.40 -0.59
CA LEU A 280 -15.47 2.33 0.66
C LEU A 280 -15.19 3.73 1.25
N ILE A 281 -14.76 4.69 0.43
CA ILE A 281 -14.55 6.07 0.87
C ILE A 281 -15.87 6.64 1.41
N SER A 282 -16.98 6.39 0.72
CA SER A 282 -18.30 6.86 1.15
C SER A 282 -18.75 6.24 2.47
N GLN A 283 -18.41 4.97 2.69
CA GLN A 283 -18.66 4.22 3.92
C GLN A 283 -17.80 4.74 5.08
N LEU A 284 -16.50 4.90 4.88
CA LEU A 284 -15.55 5.37 5.91
C LEU A 284 -15.84 6.84 6.29
N PHE A 285 -16.04 7.71 5.31
CA PHE A 285 -16.19 9.15 5.49
C PHE A 285 -17.67 9.59 5.45
N TYR A 286 -18.53 8.88 6.17
CA TYR A 286 -19.99 9.06 6.08
C TYR A 286 -20.53 10.36 6.72
N THR A 287 -19.74 11.03 7.55
CA THR A 287 -20.19 12.21 8.32
C THR A 287 -20.39 13.45 7.44
N PRO A 288 -21.20 14.44 7.87
CA PRO A 288 -21.41 15.68 7.12
C PRO A 288 -20.11 16.47 6.86
N GLU A 289 -19.13 16.36 7.75
CA GLU A 289 -17.82 17.02 7.65
C GLU A 289 -17.06 16.61 6.38
N TYR A 290 -17.29 15.39 5.89
CA TYR A 290 -16.64 14.86 4.68
C TYR A 290 -17.55 14.86 3.45
N ALA A 291 -18.69 15.55 3.49
CA ALA A 291 -19.62 15.60 2.34
C ALA A 291 -18.93 16.11 1.06
N PHE A 292 -18.08 17.15 1.18
CA PHE A 292 -17.32 17.67 0.05
C PHE A 292 -16.30 16.66 -0.50
N THR A 293 -15.59 15.95 0.39
CA THR A 293 -14.62 14.92 -0.02
C THR A 293 -15.31 13.80 -0.79
N ARG A 294 -16.44 13.30 -0.27
CA ARG A 294 -17.23 12.26 -0.96
C ARG A 294 -17.72 12.73 -2.32
N GLN A 295 -18.32 13.92 -2.39
CA GLN A 295 -18.76 14.50 -3.64
C GLN A 295 -17.61 14.67 -4.65
N THR A 296 -16.43 15.07 -4.17
CA THR A 296 -15.24 15.22 -5.02
C THR A 296 -14.81 13.86 -5.57
N VAL A 297 -14.73 12.84 -4.72
CA VAL A 297 -14.36 11.47 -5.15
C VAL A 297 -15.39 10.96 -6.16
N GLU A 298 -16.68 11.03 -5.87
CA GLU A 298 -17.75 10.60 -6.77
C GLU A 298 -17.72 11.33 -8.13
N SER A 299 -17.31 12.61 -8.14
CA SER A 299 -17.25 13.42 -9.37
C SER A 299 -15.96 13.22 -10.17
N VAL A 300 -14.83 12.97 -9.48
CA VAL A 300 -13.50 12.92 -10.10
C VAL A 300 -13.13 11.50 -10.52
N LEU A 301 -13.49 10.49 -9.72
CA LEU A 301 -13.07 9.10 -9.96
C LEU A 301 -13.48 8.60 -11.36
N PRO A 302 -14.71 8.85 -11.86
CA PRO A 302 -15.08 8.44 -13.22
C PRO A 302 -14.26 9.13 -14.30
N LEU A 303 -13.81 10.36 -14.06
CA LEU A 303 -12.98 11.11 -15.01
C LEU A 303 -11.55 10.56 -15.06
N LEU A 304 -11.09 9.86 -14.02
CA LEU A 304 -9.78 9.24 -14.04
C LEU A 304 -9.69 8.19 -15.14
N ALA A 305 -10.75 7.45 -15.48
CA ALA A 305 -10.69 6.48 -16.57
C ALA A 305 -10.27 7.13 -17.92
N ASP A 306 -10.73 8.35 -18.19
CA ASP A 306 -10.60 9.01 -19.50
C ASP A 306 -9.45 10.03 -19.63
N MET A 307 -8.70 10.26 -18.55
CA MET A 307 -7.69 11.33 -18.47
C MET A 307 -6.28 10.79 -18.31
N ASP A 308 -5.35 11.15 -19.18
CA ASP A 308 -3.93 10.93 -18.93
C ASP A 308 -3.25 12.22 -18.50
N GLY A 309 -2.24 12.09 -17.67
CA GLY A 309 -1.41 13.24 -17.37
C GLY A 309 -0.27 12.99 -16.41
N SER A 310 0.63 13.95 -16.35
CA SER A 310 1.75 13.92 -15.43
C SER A 310 1.95 15.27 -14.76
N VAL A 311 2.32 15.22 -13.48
CA VAL A 311 2.85 16.34 -12.73
C VAL A 311 4.29 16.01 -12.38
N THR A 312 5.22 16.82 -12.88
CA THR A 312 6.66 16.69 -12.63
C THR A 312 7.11 17.84 -11.73
N LEU A 313 7.71 17.49 -10.60
CA LEU A 313 8.34 18.40 -9.67
C LEU A 313 9.84 18.39 -9.99
N GLN A 314 10.36 19.53 -10.45
CA GLN A 314 11.78 19.74 -10.70
C GLN A 314 12.38 20.49 -9.50
N LEU A 315 13.36 19.87 -8.86
CA LEU A 315 14.05 20.43 -7.70
C LEU A 315 15.32 21.17 -8.15
N PRO A 316 15.82 22.14 -7.36
CA PRO A 316 17.07 22.81 -7.69
C PRO A 316 18.22 21.80 -7.61
N GLU A 317 19.21 21.95 -8.49
CA GLU A 317 20.43 21.14 -8.41
C GLU A 317 21.10 21.36 -7.05
N GLY A 318 21.48 20.26 -6.38
CA GLY A 318 22.27 20.35 -5.16
C GLY A 318 23.60 21.03 -5.44
N GLY A 319 23.81 22.22 -4.87
CA GLY A 319 25.11 22.89 -4.95
C GLY A 319 26.18 21.98 -4.35
N GLN A 320 27.13 21.54 -5.17
CA GLN A 320 28.36 20.91 -4.71
C GLN A 320 29.25 21.90 -3.97
#